data_AF-A0A0Q4L6N1-F1
#
_entry.id   AF-A0A0Q4L6N1-F1
#
_cell.length_a   1.000
_cell.length_b   1.000
_cell.length_c   1.000
_cell.angle_alpha   90.00
_cell.angle_beta   90.00
_cell.angle_gamma   90.00
#
_symmetry.space_group_name_H-M   'P 1'
#
loop_
_entity.id
_entity.type
_entity.pdbx_description
1 polymer ?
#
loop_
_entity_poly.entity_id
_entity_poly.type
_entity_poly.pdbx_seq_one_letter_code
_entity_poly.pdbx_strand_id
1 'polypeptide(L)'
;MSKQVSPRKVADNEALSVGTQIRGSAQKLGLVAALIRGKKVGDAMNILAFSTKGMAIEARKVLASAIANAENNHNLDVDSLVVAEASVGKSITMKRFATRGRG
;
A
#
# COMPACT_ATOMS: atom_id res chain seq x y z
N MET A 1 -12.43 15.09 31.45
CA MET A 1 -12.18 14.11 30.37
C MET A 1 -10.87 14.48 29.70
N SER A 2 -9.87 13.60 29.77
CA SER A 2 -8.53 13.84 29.20
C SER A 2 -8.62 13.87 27.67
N LYS A 3 -7.90 14.80 27.05
CA LYS A 3 -7.76 14.89 25.59
C LYS A 3 -7.03 13.64 25.11
N GLN A 4 -7.62 12.87 24.18
CA GLN A 4 -6.90 11.74 23.56
C GLN A 4 -5.66 12.26 22.85
N VAL A 5 -4.50 11.70 23.20
CA VAL A 5 -3.17 12.18 22.78
C VAL A 5 -2.92 11.92 21.28
N SER A 6 -3.67 11.00 20.66
CA SER A 6 -3.79 10.90 19.20
C SER A 6 -5.07 10.15 18.81
N PRO A 7 -5.99 10.75 18.03
CA PRO A 7 -7.16 10.04 17.53
C PRO A 7 -6.74 8.96 16.51
N ARG A 8 -7.54 7.90 16.39
CA ARG A 8 -7.36 6.87 15.36
C ARG A 8 -7.42 7.51 13.98
N LYS A 9 -6.57 7.03 13.06
CA LYS A 9 -6.49 7.51 11.67
C LYS A 9 -7.59 6.93 10.76
N VAL A 10 -8.22 5.83 11.19
CA VAL A 10 -9.23 5.06 10.45
C VAL A 10 -10.41 4.76 11.35
N ALA A 11 -11.56 4.51 10.74
CA ALA A 11 -12.77 4.08 11.43
C ALA A 11 -12.62 2.66 12.01
N ASP A 12 -13.55 2.23 12.86
CA ASP A 12 -13.47 0.93 13.53
C ASP A 12 -13.59 -0.27 12.56
N ASN A 13 -14.23 -0.06 11.41
CA ASN A 13 -14.40 -1.03 10.33
C ASN A 13 -13.32 -0.95 9.24
N GLU A 14 -12.26 -0.17 9.45
CA GLU A 14 -11.20 0.05 8.46
C GLU A 14 -9.82 -0.21 9.04
N ALA A 15 -8.93 -0.73 8.20
CA ALA A 15 -7.53 -0.91 8.54
C ALA A 15 -6.65 -0.22 7.50
N LEU A 16 -5.58 0.43 7.97
CA LEU A 16 -4.60 1.11 7.12
C LEU A 16 -3.22 0.50 7.32
N SER A 17 -2.47 0.38 6.22
CA SER A 17 -1.03 0.14 6.25
C SER A 17 -0.34 1.05 5.23
N VAL A 18 0.83 1.59 5.58
CA VAL A 18 1.58 2.54 4.75
C VAL A 18 3.04 2.14 4.68
N GLY A 19 3.54 1.83 3.47
CA GLY A 19 4.96 1.66 3.20
C GLY A 19 5.62 3.00 2.83
N THR A 20 6.39 3.59 3.74
CA THR A 20 6.95 4.96 3.58
C THR A 20 8.24 5.04 2.76
N GLN A 21 9.10 4.01 2.83
CA GLN A 21 10.44 4.00 2.23
C GLN A 21 10.58 2.97 1.09
N ILE A 22 9.53 2.77 0.30
CA ILE A 22 9.58 1.86 -0.84
C ILE A 22 10.50 2.43 -1.92
N ARG A 23 11.55 1.67 -2.26
CA ARG A 23 12.47 2.03 -3.35
C ARG A 23 11.81 1.72 -4.69
N GLY A 24 11.43 2.76 -5.41
CA GLY A 24 10.87 2.61 -6.76
C GLY A 24 10.24 3.90 -7.27
N SER A 25 9.77 3.87 -8.52
CA SER A 25 9.03 4.97 -9.11
C SER A 25 7.59 4.97 -8.60
N ALA A 26 7.12 6.12 -8.13
CA ALA A 26 5.72 6.33 -7.72
C ALA A 26 4.74 6.00 -8.85
N GLN A 27 5.11 6.29 -10.11
CA GLN A 27 4.26 5.97 -11.26
C GLN A 27 4.08 4.46 -11.45
N LYS A 28 5.16 3.67 -11.31
CA LYS A 28 5.09 2.21 -11.44
C LYS A 28 4.24 1.59 -10.34
N LEU A 29 4.36 2.09 -9.11
CA LEU A 29 3.50 1.69 -7.99
C LEU A 29 2.05 2.10 -8.22
N GLY A 30 1.79 3.31 -8.73
CA GLY A 30 0.44 3.79 -9.02
C GLY A 30 -0.30 2.89 -10.00
N LEU A 31 0.39 2.40 -11.03
CA LEU A 31 -0.15 1.42 -11.98
C LEU A 31 -0.47 0.05 -11.37
N VAL A 32 0.15 -0.30 -10.24
CA VAL A 32 -0.15 -1.52 -9.49
C VAL A 32 -1.29 -1.27 -8.51
N ALA A 33 -1.26 -0.15 -7.79
CA ALA A 33 -2.32 0.27 -6.86
C ALA A 33 -3.68 0.39 -7.57
N ALA A 34 -3.69 0.90 -8.81
CA ALA A 34 -4.89 0.98 -9.63
C ALA A 34 -5.50 -0.40 -9.98
N LEU A 35 -4.68 -1.46 -10.06
CA LEU A 35 -5.17 -2.81 -10.41
C LEU A 35 -5.95 -3.48 -9.27
N ILE A 36 -5.60 -3.16 -8.02
CA ILE A 36 -6.16 -3.80 -6.82
C ILE A 36 -7.29 -2.99 -6.18
N ARG A 37 -7.44 -1.72 -6.55
CA ARG A 37 -8.46 -0.83 -5.99
C ARG A 37 -9.87 -1.35 -6.29
N GLY A 38 -10.72 -1.38 -5.26
CA GLY A 38 -12.11 -1.84 -5.35
C GLY A 38 -12.28 -3.36 -5.45
N LYS A 39 -11.19 -4.14 -5.40
CA LYS A 39 -11.25 -5.60 -5.45
C LYS A 39 -11.33 -6.20 -4.04
N LYS A 40 -11.90 -7.39 -3.95
CA LYS A 40 -11.80 -8.21 -2.74
C LYS A 40 -10.35 -8.53 -2.44
N VAL A 41 -10.02 -8.64 -1.16
CA VAL A 41 -8.65 -8.86 -0.70
C VAL A 41 -8.05 -10.15 -1.28
N GLY A 42 -8.82 -11.23 -1.35
CA GLY A 42 -8.37 -12.50 -1.97
C GLY A 42 -7.97 -12.31 -3.45
N ASP A 43 -8.82 -11.65 -4.23
CA ASP A 43 -8.54 -11.36 -5.65
C ASP A 43 -7.33 -10.43 -5.81
N ALA A 44 -7.23 -9.41 -4.96
CA ALA A 44 -6.11 -8.48 -4.98
C ALA A 44 -4.78 -9.20 -4.68
N MET A 45 -4.75 -10.10 -3.70
CA MET A 45 -3.56 -10.91 -3.40
C MET A 45 -3.18 -11.83 -4.56
N ASN A 46 -4.16 -12.46 -5.21
CA ASN A 46 -3.92 -13.29 -6.39
C ASN A 46 -3.37 -12.47 -7.57
N ILE A 47 -3.98 -11.32 -7.86
CA ILE A 47 -3.50 -10.41 -8.93
C ILE A 47 -2.07 -9.97 -8.68
N LEU A 48 -1.73 -9.62 -7.44
CA LEU A 48 -0.37 -9.20 -7.08
C LEU A 48 0.63 -10.35 -7.12
N ALA A 49 0.22 -11.58 -6.76
CA ALA A 49 1.06 -12.76 -6.81
C ALA A 49 1.49 -13.13 -8.23
N PHE A 50 0.58 -13.00 -9.20
CA PHE A 50 0.82 -13.35 -10.61
C PHE A 50 1.11 -12.14 -11.51
N SER A 51 1.24 -10.95 -10.95
CA SER A 51 1.56 -9.76 -11.75
C SER A 51 2.99 -9.84 -12.28
N THR A 52 3.17 -9.53 -13.56
CA THR A 52 4.50 -9.36 -14.18
C THR A 52 5.17 -8.03 -13.79
N LYS A 53 4.45 -7.13 -13.10
CA LYS A 53 4.98 -5.83 -12.68
C LYS A 53 5.89 -6.00 -11.45
N GLY A 54 7.16 -5.62 -11.54
CA GLY A 54 8.11 -5.77 -10.43
C GLY A 54 7.71 -5.07 -9.12
N MET A 55 6.94 -3.96 -9.19
CA MET A 55 6.45 -3.27 -7.98
C MET A 55 5.30 -4.01 -7.27
N ALA A 56 4.77 -5.10 -7.83
CA ALA A 56 3.72 -5.91 -7.21
C ALA A 56 4.19 -6.57 -5.92
N ILE A 57 5.47 -6.92 -5.80
CA ILE A 57 6.04 -7.52 -4.59
C ILE A 57 5.88 -6.58 -3.39
N GLU A 58 6.21 -5.30 -3.57
CA GLU A 58 6.12 -4.30 -2.51
C GLU A 58 4.66 -3.97 -2.17
N ALA A 59 3.80 -3.84 -3.18
CA ALA A 59 2.36 -3.66 -2.96
C ALA A 59 1.75 -4.84 -2.20
N ARG A 60 2.17 -6.09 -2.49
CA ARG A 60 1.70 -7.30 -1.81
C ARG A 60 2.08 -7.31 -0.34
N LYS A 61 3.30 -6.89 0.01
CA LYS A 61 3.75 -6.78 1.41
C LYS A 61 2.89 -5.78 2.19
N VAL A 62 2.61 -4.62 1.60
CA VAL A 62 1.77 -3.59 2.24
C VAL A 62 0.34 -4.10 2.41
N LEU A 63 -0.22 -4.74 1.38
CA LEU A 63 -1.56 -5.33 1.47
C LEU A 63 -1.62 -6.42 2.54
N ALA A 64 -0.66 -7.34 2.59
CA ALA A 64 -0.58 -8.37 3.62
C ALA A 64 -0.51 -7.78 5.04
N SER A 65 0.25 -6.70 5.22
CA SER A 65 0.29 -5.97 6.50
C SER A 65 -1.05 -5.32 6.84
N ALA A 66 -1.78 -4.77 5.86
CA ALA A 66 -3.11 -4.21 6.09
C ALA A 66 -4.13 -5.30 6.51
N ILE A 67 -4.07 -6.47 5.89
CA ILE A 67 -4.90 -7.64 6.27
C ILE A 67 -4.60 -8.05 7.70
N ALA A 68 -3.32 -8.18 8.05
CA ALA A 68 -2.93 -8.55 9.42
C ALA A 68 -3.37 -7.51 10.46
N ASN A 69 -3.42 -6.23 10.10
CA ASN A 69 -3.96 -5.18 10.97
C ASN A 69 -5.48 -5.31 11.12
N ALA A 70 -6.20 -5.60 10.04
CA ALA A 70 -7.65 -5.79 10.06
C ALA A 70 -8.05 -6.99 10.94
N GLU A 71 -7.33 -8.10 10.81
CA GLU A 71 -7.55 -9.32 11.58
C GLU A 71 -7.18 -9.12 13.06
N ASN A 72 -5.94 -8.74 13.37
CA ASN A 72 -5.45 -8.76 14.74
C ASN A 72 -5.91 -7.57 15.59
N ASN A 73 -6.04 -6.38 15.00
CA ASN A 73 -6.35 -5.16 15.77
C ASN A 73 -7.84 -4.80 15.72
N HIS A 74 -8.53 -5.16 14.64
CA HIS A 74 -9.93 -4.81 14.41
C HIS A 74 -10.87 -6.03 14.42
N ASN A 75 -10.33 -7.26 14.51
CA ASN A 75 -11.11 -8.51 14.49
C ASN A 75 -12.10 -8.59 13.31
N LEU A 76 -11.69 -8.05 12.15
CA LEU A 76 -12.49 -8.06 10.94
C LEU A 76 -12.31 -9.38 10.19
N ASP A 77 -13.38 -9.86 9.57
CA ASP A 77 -13.34 -11.05 8.73
C ASP A 77 -12.61 -10.77 7.41
N VAL A 78 -11.49 -11.45 7.20
CA VAL A 78 -10.60 -11.29 6.03
C VAL A 78 -11.32 -11.56 4.71
N ASP A 79 -12.26 -12.51 4.68
CA ASP A 79 -12.98 -12.89 3.46
C ASP A 79 -13.98 -11.82 3.00
N SER A 80 -14.41 -10.97 3.93
CA SER A 80 -15.30 -9.84 3.68
C SER A 80 -14.57 -8.57 3.24
N LEU A 81 -13.23 -8.51 3.40
CA LEU A 81 -12.45 -7.29 3.18
C LEU A 81 -12.34 -6.92 1.69
N VAL A 82 -12.41 -5.61 1.45
CA VAL A 82 -12.26 -4.98 0.14
C VAL A 82 -11.21 -3.89 0.22
N VAL A 83 -10.40 -3.73 -0.83
CA VAL A 83 -9.45 -2.63 -0.96
C VAL A 83 -10.22 -1.35 -1.30
N ALA A 84 -10.66 -0.61 -0.29
CA ALA A 84 -11.42 0.63 -0.45
C ALA A 84 -10.58 1.73 -1.16
N GLU A 85 -9.37 1.99 -0.65
CA GLU A 85 -8.44 2.95 -1.24
C GLU A 85 -7.04 2.32 -1.41
N ALA A 86 -6.39 2.64 -2.52
CA ALA A 86 -4.97 2.40 -2.73
C ALA A 86 -4.35 3.60 -3.45
N SER A 87 -3.56 4.39 -2.73
CA SER A 87 -2.92 5.61 -3.21
C SER A 87 -1.39 5.55 -3.07
N VAL A 88 -0.70 6.31 -3.91
CA VAL A 88 0.78 6.35 -3.95
C VAL A 88 1.23 7.79 -3.92
N GLY A 89 1.90 8.16 -2.83
CA GLY A 89 2.45 9.50 -2.63
C GLY A 89 3.90 9.63 -3.08
N LYS A 90 4.40 10.87 -3.08
CA LYS A 90 5.82 11.17 -3.26
C LYS A 90 6.58 10.87 -1.95
N SER A 91 7.76 10.27 -2.07
CA SER A 91 8.70 10.06 -0.97
C SER A 91 10.06 10.67 -1.31
N ILE A 92 11.06 10.41 -0.47
CA ILE A 92 12.42 10.92 -0.61
C ILE A 92 13.00 10.48 -1.96
N THR A 93 13.36 11.45 -2.81
CA THR A 93 14.01 11.19 -4.10
C THR A 93 15.51 11.43 -3.96
N MET A 94 16.31 10.38 -4.18
CA MET A 94 17.77 10.49 -4.17
C MET A 94 18.25 11.02 -5.52
N LYS A 95 18.74 12.27 -5.54
CA LYS A 95 19.39 12.83 -6.74
C LYS A 95 20.73 12.13 -6.99
N ARG A 96 21.05 11.88 -8.25
CA ARG A 96 22.31 11.29 -8.71
C ARG A 96 22.84 12.13 -9.88
N PHE A 97 24.16 12.32 -9.91
CA PHE A 97 24.84 12.94 -11.05
C PHE A 97 24.96 11.91 -12.19
N ALA A 98 24.81 12.37 -13.43
CA ALA A 98 25.07 11.57 -14.62
C ALA A 98 25.80 12.45 -15.63
N THR A 99 27.00 12.03 -16.05
CA THR A 99 27.74 12.71 -17.11
C THR A 99 27.00 12.59 -18.43
N ARG A 100 27.02 13.64 -19.25
CA ARG A 100 26.40 13.65 -20.59
C ARG A 100 27.47 13.99 -21.63
N GLY A 101 27.09 13.92 -22.91
CA GLY A 101 28.00 14.24 -24.00
C GLY A 101 28.38 15.72 -23.97
N ARG A 102 29.67 16.00 -24.17
CA ARG A 102 30.31 17.34 -24.11
C ARG A 102 30.36 18.00 -22.72
N GLY A 103 30.55 17.21 -21.65
CA GLY A 103 30.68 17.72 -20.28
C GLY A 103 29.33 18.02 -19.65
#